data_AF-A0A2S2R781-F1
#
_entry.id   AF-A0A2S2R781-F1
#
_cell.length_a   1.000
_cell.length_b   1.000
_cell.length_c   1.000
_cell.angle_alpha   90.00
_cell.angle_beta   90.00
_cell.angle_gamma   90.00
#
_symmetry.space_group_name_H-M   'P 1'
#
loop_
_entity.id
_entity.type
_entity.pdbx_description
1 polymer ?
#
loop_
_entity_poly.entity_id
_entity_poly.type
_entity_poly.pdbx_seq_one_letter_code
_entity_poly.pdbx_strand_id
1 'polypeptide(L)'
;MNLSRSCKIQYCLKKNMYSFLIICFLASLSIVTANPERKYNNQSEVMDDMLDNIFICMQELEVNIDICSELLMKDKDHSDKKYNGCKCFGPCVAKKMGTMNVDSGKWNWTRFKELSILFDNEMLKKETKIMEMACLDEVNTHCEAGYAMMKCVLENSPMAKDMAKNYLAARESLNNGDSITEEDN
;
A
#
# COMPACT_ATOMS: atom_id res chain seq x y z
N MET A 1 -44.22 9.78 -58.82
CA MET A 1 -42.86 10.36 -58.71
C MET A 1 -42.59 10.73 -57.25
N ASN A 2 -41.57 10.10 -56.66
CA ASN A 2 -40.61 10.62 -55.69
C ASN A 2 -41.05 11.50 -54.50
N LEU A 3 -41.74 10.94 -53.50
CA LEU A 3 -41.78 11.56 -52.15
C LEU A 3 -41.55 10.63 -50.95
N SER A 4 -41.19 9.35 -51.15
CA SER A 4 -41.00 8.38 -50.05
C SER A 4 -39.54 7.99 -49.78
N ARG A 5 -38.59 8.28 -50.69
CA ARG A 5 -37.18 7.87 -50.54
C ARG A 5 -36.28 8.87 -49.79
N SER A 6 -36.60 10.16 -49.78
CA SER A 6 -35.73 11.17 -49.14
C SER A 6 -35.80 11.18 -47.61
N CYS A 7 -36.91 10.73 -47.00
CA CYS A 7 -37.07 10.75 -45.55
C CYS A 7 -36.28 9.64 -44.81
N LYS A 8 -36.00 8.51 -45.49
CA LYS A 8 -35.22 7.40 -44.90
C LYS A 8 -33.72 7.68 -44.79
N ILE A 9 -33.16 8.54 -45.65
CA ILE A 9 -31.71 8.82 -45.64
C ILE A 9 -31.35 9.84 -44.56
N GLN A 10 -32.17 10.88 -44.34
CA GLN A 10 -31.93 11.85 -43.25
C GLN A 10 -32.09 11.24 -41.86
N TYR A 11 -33.03 10.31 -41.66
CA TYR A 11 -33.19 9.61 -40.37
C TYR A 11 -32.09 8.57 -40.10
N CYS A 12 -31.52 7.93 -41.13
CA CYS A 12 -30.40 7.00 -40.95
C CYS A 12 -29.06 7.70 -40.64
N LEU A 13 -28.80 8.89 -41.19
CA LEU A 13 -27.59 9.65 -40.89
C LEU A 13 -27.60 10.27 -39.49
N LYS A 14 -28.75 10.78 -39.02
CA LYS A 14 -28.87 11.35 -37.66
C LYS A 14 -28.79 10.30 -36.54
N LYS A 15 -29.30 9.09 -36.77
CA LYS A 15 -29.34 8.03 -35.75
C LYS A 15 -27.98 7.37 -35.53
N ASN A 16 -27.13 7.32 -36.56
CA ASN A 16 -25.76 6.79 -36.46
C ASN A 16 -24.73 7.81 -35.94
N MET A 17 -24.93 9.12 -36.18
CA MET A 17 -24.00 10.14 -35.69
C MET A 17 -24.07 10.31 -34.17
N TYR A 18 -25.26 10.22 -33.58
CA TYR A 18 -25.44 10.24 -32.12
C TYR A 18 -24.83 9.00 -31.45
N SER A 19 -24.91 7.82 -32.07
CA SER A 19 -24.38 6.59 -31.50
C SER A 19 -22.84 6.57 -31.48
N PHE A 20 -22.19 7.11 -32.53
CA PHE A 20 -20.73 7.26 -32.54
C PHE A 20 -20.23 8.34 -31.57
N LEU A 21 -20.95 9.47 -31.45
CA LEU A 21 -20.61 10.52 -30.47
C LEU A 21 -20.75 10.03 -29.02
N ILE A 22 -21.76 9.21 -28.69
CA ILE A 22 -21.93 8.64 -27.35
C ILE A 22 -20.82 7.63 -27.02
N ILE A 23 -20.39 6.81 -27.99
CA ILE A 23 -19.28 5.87 -27.78
C ILE A 23 -17.95 6.60 -27.55
N CYS A 24 -17.71 7.71 -28.27
CA CYS A 24 -16.54 8.56 -28.01
C CYS A 24 -16.62 9.29 -26.66
N PHE A 25 -17.81 9.74 -26.23
CA PHE A 25 -18.02 10.40 -24.93
C PHE A 25 -17.84 9.43 -23.75
N LEU A 26 -18.25 8.17 -23.90
CA LEU A 26 -18.08 7.12 -22.89
C LEU A 26 -16.63 6.63 -22.81
N ALA A 27 -15.87 6.64 -23.91
CA ALA A 27 -14.44 6.29 -23.89
C ALA A 27 -13.55 7.37 -23.25
N SER A 28 -13.98 8.64 -23.24
CA SER A 28 -13.28 9.73 -22.53
C SER A 28 -13.62 9.83 -21.04
N LEU A 29 -14.60 9.06 -20.56
CA LEU A 29 -14.99 8.98 -19.14
C LEU A 29 -14.42 7.73 -18.45
N SER A 30 -13.37 7.11 -19.03
CA SER A 30 -12.38 6.40 -18.21
C SER A 30 -11.64 7.44 -17.39
N ILE A 31 -12.35 7.91 -16.36
CA ILE A 31 -11.88 8.79 -15.31
C ILE A 31 -10.53 8.24 -14.89
N VAL A 32 -9.48 9.02 -15.15
CA VAL A 32 -8.28 8.96 -14.34
C VAL A 32 -8.78 9.20 -12.92
N THR A 33 -8.98 8.12 -12.16
CA THR A 33 -9.20 8.20 -10.73
C THR A 33 -7.88 8.61 -10.12
N ALA A 34 -7.52 9.88 -10.32
CA ALA A 34 -6.63 10.56 -9.41
C ALA A 34 -7.38 10.52 -8.09
N ASN A 35 -7.03 9.55 -7.23
CA ASN A 35 -7.55 9.49 -5.88
C ASN A 35 -7.17 10.83 -5.25
N PRO A 36 -8.13 11.73 -4.97
CA PRO A 36 -7.79 13.06 -4.49
C PRO A 36 -6.98 12.89 -3.21
N GLU A 37 -5.77 13.44 -3.17
CA GLU A 37 -4.90 13.31 -2.01
C GLU A 37 -5.64 13.83 -0.78
N ARG A 38 -5.90 12.93 0.18
CA ARG A 38 -6.63 13.26 1.40
C ARG A 38 -5.86 14.33 2.17
N LYS A 39 -6.49 15.42 2.56
CA LYS A 39 -5.86 16.41 3.44
C LYS A 39 -5.96 15.94 4.90
N TYR A 40 -4.86 15.99 5.62
CA TYR A 40 -4.79 15.70 7.05
C TYR A 40 -4.44 16.96 7.84
N ASN A 41 -4.96 17.08 9.06
CA ASN A 41 -4.76 18.26 9.91
C ASN A 41 -3.95 17.99 11.18
N ASN A 42 -3.83 16.73 11.62
CA ASN A 42 -3.17 16.36 12.86
C ASN A 42 -2.71 14.89 12.85
N GLN A 43 -1.92 14.50 13.85
CA GLN A 43 -1.41 13.13 14.00
C GLN A 43 -2.52 12.09 14.06
N SER A 44 -3.62 12.34 14.78
CA SER A 44 -4.70 11.34 14.95
C SER A 44 -5.28 10.95 13.59
N GLU A 45 -5.62 11.94 12.75
CA GLU A 45 -6.18 11.68 11.42
C GLU A 45 -5.23 10.86 10.54
N VAL A 46 -3.91 11.12 10.62
CA VAL A 46 -2.91 10.35 9.86
C VAL A 46 -2.83 8.92 10.37
N MET A 47 -2.81 8.74 11.70
CA MET A 47 -2.69 7.41 12.31
C MET A 47 -3.95 6.57 12.12
N ASP A 48 -5.13 7.17 12.26
CA ASP A 48 -6.42 6.50 12.07
C ASP A 48 -6.54 5.99 10.63
N ASP A 49 -6.25 6.84 9.63
CA ASP A 49 -6.32 6.41 8.23
C ASP A 49 -5.20 5.43 7.87
N MET A 50 -4.02 5.55 8.48
CA MET A 50 -2.95 4.56 8.31
C MET A 50 -3.39 3.19 8.85
N LEU A 51 -4.06 3.13 9.99
CA LEU A 51 -4.58 1.89 10.58
C LEU A 51 -5.69 1.28 9.71
N ASP A 52 -6.62 2.09 9.22
CA ASP A 52 -7.67 1.61 8.30
C ASP A 52 -7.04 1.02 7.03
N ASN A 53 -6.07 1.72 6.44
CA ASN A 53 -5.37 1.23 5.25
C ASN A 53 -4.50 0.00 5.54
N ILE A 54 -3.96 -0.16 6.75
CA ILE A 54 -3.30 -1.40 7.19
C ILE A 54 -4.29 -2.56 7.11
N PHE A 55 -5.49 -2.44 7.70
CA PHE A 55 -6.47 -3.53 7.68
C PHE A 55 -6.95 -3.87 6.27
N ILE A 56 -7.21 -2.84 5.44
CA ILE A 56 -7.59 -3.03 4.04
C ILE A 56 -6.48 -3.78 3.29
N CYS A 57 -5.22 -3.35 3.43
CA CYS A 57 -4.10 -3.99 2.74
C CYS A 57 -3.80 -5.40 3.25
N MET A 58 -4.00 -5.67 4.55
CA MET A 58 -3.90 -7.03 5.08
C MET A 58 -4.91 -7.97 4.41
N GLN A 59 -6.14 -7.49 4.20
CA GLN A 59 -7.18 -8.25 3.53
C GLN A 59 -6.92 -8.40 2.02
N GLU A 60 -6.61 -7.31 1.32
CA GLU A 60 -6.38 -7.32 -0.13
C GLU A 60 -5.19 -8.20 -0.55
N LEU A 61 -4.16 -8.28 0.31
CA LEU A 61 -2.94 -9.05 0.03
C LEU A 61 -2.93 -10.42 0.72
N GLU A 62 -4.00 -10.79 1.43
CA GLU A 62 -4.11 -12.04 2.20
C GLU A 62 -2.87 -12.25 3.12
N VAL A 63 -2.49 -11.20 3.84
CA VAL A 63 -1.26 -11.18 4.65
C VAL A 63 -1.35 -12.20 5.77
N ASN A 64 -0.47 -13.20 5.72
CA ASN A 64 -0.26 -14.15 6.82
C ASN A 64 0.90 -13.67 7.71
N ILE A 65 0.59 -13.22 8.92
CA ILE A 65 1.58 -12.64 9.84
C ILE A 65 2.68 -13.64 10.22
N ASP A 66 2.33 -14.93 10.40
CA ASP A 66 3.31 -15.96 10.75
C ASP A 66 4.34 -16.13 9.63
N ILE A 67 3.87 -16.15 8.38
CA ILE A 67 4.74 -16.16 7.19
C ILE A 67 5.55 -14.86 7.09
N CYS A 68 4.92 -13.70 7.27
CA CYS A 68 5.63 -12.42 7.15
C CYS A 68 6.72 -12.23 8.19
N SER A 69 6.53 -12.77 9.40
CA SER A 69 7.55 -12.67 10.45
C SER A 69 8.83 -13.47 10.15
N GLU A 70 8.78 -14.46 9.24
CA GLU A 70 9.98 -15.13 8.75
C GLU A 70 10.91 -14.18 7.97
N LEU A 71 10.38 -13.07 7.43
CA LEU A 71 11.21 -12.01 6.83
C LEU A 71 12.08 -11.25 7.85
N LEU A 72 11.87 -11.46 9.14
CA LEU A 72 12.74 -10.94 10.20
C LEU A 72 13.94 -11.87 10.46
N MET A 73 13.88 -13.11 9.98
CA MET A 73 14.86 -14.16 10.26
C MET A 73 15.91 -14.24 9.15
N LYS A 74 17.20 -14.25 9.51
CA LYS A 74 18.32 -14.22 8.54
C LYS A 74 18.55 -15.55 7.82
N ASP A 75 18.08 -16.66 8.38
CA ASP A 75 18.25 -18.03 7.85
C ASP A 75 17.20 -18.42 6.79
N LYS A 76 16.24 -17.53 6.51
CA LYS A 76 15.15 -17.80 5.56
C LYS A 76 15.47 -17.27 4.17
N ASP A 77 15.05 -18.02 3.14
CA ASP A 77 15.14 -17.56 1.76
C ASP A 77 14.05 -16.53 1.47
N HIS A 78 14.35 -15.26 1.72
CA HIS A 78 13.38 -14.18 1.50
C HIS A 78 12.99 -14.00 0.03
N SER A 79 13.54 -14.74 -0.93
CA SER A 79 13.10 -14.71 -2.33
C SER A 79 11.84 -15.55 -2.60
N ASP A 80 11.44 -16.42 -1.67
CA ASP A 80 10.26 -17.28 -1.80
C ASP A 80 8.98 -16.48 -2.08
N LYS A 81 8.14 -16.99 -2.98
CA LYS A 81 6.86 -16.39 -3.39
C LYS A 81 5.87 -16.29 -2.25
N LYS A 82 5.95 -17.15 -1.23
CA LYS A 82 5.08 -17.06 -0.05
C LYS A 82 5.18 -15.72 0.67
N TYR A 83 6.28 -14.99 0.47
CA TYR A 83 6.49 -13.65 1.05
C TYR A 83 5.98 -12.50 0.18
N ASN A 84 5.44 -12.76 -1.01
CA ASN A 84 5.06 -11.68 -1.94
C ASN A 84 4.03 -10.72 -1.31
N GLY A 85 2.98 -11.26 -0.65
CA GLY A 85 2.01 -10.43 0.06
C GLY A 85 2.66 -9.55 1.13
N CYS A 86 3.58 -10.11 1.91
CA CYS A 86 4.33 -9.40 2.95
C CYS A 86 5.20 -8.26 2.38
N LYS A 87 5.91 -8.50 1.27
CA LYS A 87 6.74 -7.47 0.61
C LYS A 87 5.90 -6.35 0.02
N CYS A 88 4.71 -6.66 -0.47
CA CYS A 88 3.78 -5.70 -1.03
C CYS A 88 2.98 -4.92 0.03
N PHE A 89 2.99 -5.36 1.30
CA PHE A 89 2.16 -4.78 2.36
C PHE A 89 2.42 -3.29 2.60
N GLY A 90 3.66 -2.91 2.89
CA GLY A 90 4.04 -1.50 3.07
C GLY A 90 3.69 -0.62 1.84
N PRO A 91 4.04 -1.03 0.61
CA PRO A 91 3.67 -0.36 -0.62
C PRO A 91 2.15 -0.21 -0.84
N CYS A 92 1.35 -1.20 -0.45
CA CYS A 92 -0.10 -1.08 -0.51
C CYS A 92 -0.59 0.07 0.38
N VAL A 93 -0.16 0.10 1.64
CA VAL A 93 -0.52 1.17 2.58
C VAL A 93 -0.02 2.51 2.06
N ALA A 94 1.23 2.57 1.60
CA ALA A 94 1.84 3.78 1.09
C ALA A 94 1.11 4.36 -0.13
N LYS A 95 0.64 3.52 -1.05
CA LYS A 95 -0.16 3.96 -2.20
C LYS A 95 -1.50 4.56 -1.77
N LYS A 96 -2.18 3.94 -0.80
CA LYS A 96 -3.45 4.48 -0.27
C LYS A 96 -3.25 5.78 0.51
N MET A 97 -2.13 5.92 1.22
CA MET A 97 -1.74 7.14 1.94
C MET A 97 -1.16 8.25 1.04
N GLY A 98 -0.88 7.94 -0.24
CA GLY A 98 -0.24 8.84 -1.19
C GLY A 98 1.28 9.02 -1.01
N THR A 99 1.89 8.31 -0.06
CA THR A 99 3.35 8.30 0.16
C THR A 99 4.09 7.40 -0.82
N MET A 100 3.39 6.70 -1.71
CA MET A 100 3.94 6.04 -2.88
C MET A 100 3.06 6.32 -4.09
N ASN A 101 3.67 6.64 -5.23
CA ASN A 101 2.94 6.82 -6.47
C ASN A 101 2.35 5.48 -6.94
N VAL A 102 1.07 5.48 -7.33
CA VAL A 102 0.32 4.27 -7.68
C VAL A 102 0.91 3.57 -8.91
N ASP A 103 1.24 4.36 -9.93
CA ASP A 103 1.65 3.89 -11.26
C ASP A 103 3.13 3.53 -11.30
N SER A 104 4.01 4.42 -10.85
CA SER A 104 5.46 4.20 -10.89
C SER A 104 5.97 3.33 -9.76
N GLY A 105 5.19 3.20 -8.67
CA GLY A 105 5.62 2.49 -7.47
C GLY A 105 6.79 3.14 -6.74
N LYS A 106 7.14 4.38 -7.08
CA LYS A 106 8.19 5.15 -6.41
C LYS A 106 7.64 5.83 -5.16
N TRP A 107 8.48 5.94 -4.12
CA TRP A 107 8.15 6.69 -2.92
C TRP A 107 7.91 8.18 -3.25
N ASN A 108 6.83 8.72 -2.74
CA ASN A 108 6.52 10.14 -2.74
C ASN A 108 7.05 10.74 -1.41
N TRP A 109 8.35 11.02 -1.38
CA TRP A 109 9.03 11.55 -0.19
C TRP A 109 8.55 12.94 0.22
N THR A 110 8.11 13.76 -0.75
CA THR A 110 7.44 15.04 -0.45
C THR A 110 6.21 14.81 0.39
N ARG A 111 5.34 13.89 -0.04
CA ARG A 111 4.13 13.56 0.70
C ARG A 111 4.43 12.92 2.05
N PHE A 112 5.41 12.03 2.13
CA PHE A 112 5.84 11.45 3.40
C PHE A 112 6.26 12.53 4.40
N LYS A 113 7.02 13.54 3.95
CA LYS A 113 7.45 14.67 4.77
C LYS A 113 6.30 15.56 5.22
N GLU A 114 5.33 15.82 4.36
CA GLU A 114 4.12 16.57 4.74
C GLU A 114 3.37 15.89 5.89
N LEU A 115 3.21 14.57 5.81
CA LEU A 115 2.52 13.80 6.87
C LEU A 115 3.36 13.73 8.15
N SER A 116 4.69 13.59 8.05
CA SER A 116 5.54 13.48 9.24
C SER A 116 5.60 14.76 10.08
N ILE A 117 5.38 15.93 9.46
CA ILE A 117 5.28 17.22 10.17
C ILE A 117 4.07 17.27 11.12
N LEU A 118 3.02 16.48 10.83
CA LEU A 118 1.80 16.44 11.65
C LEU A 118 1.95 15.57 12.90
N PHE A 119 3.05 14.83 13.04
CA PHE A 119 3.29 14.02 14.23
C PHE A 119 3.71 14.93 15.38
N ASP A 120 3.03 14.83 16.52
CA ASP A 120 3.36 15.53 17.76
C ASP A 120 4.26 14.68 18.66
N ASN A 121 4.19 13.36 18.52
CA ASN A 121 4.99 12.43 19.32
C ASN A 121 6.48 12.49 18.91
N GLU A 122 7.33 12.89 19.85
CA GLU A 122 8.78 13.04 19.60
C GLU A 122 9.48 11.74 19.18
N MET A 123 9.00 10.59 19.66
CA MET A 123 9.53 9.29 19.24
C MET A 123 9.22 9.04 17.77
N LEU A 124 7.97 9.25 17.34
CA LEU A 124 7.57 9.11 15.94
C LEU A 124 8.30 10.10 15.04
N LYS A 125 8.45 11.37 15.45
CA LYS A 125 9.25 12.37 14.72
C LYS A 125 10.70 11.92 14.51
N LYS A 126 11.30 11.31 15.54
CA LYS A 126 12.68 10.80 15.45
C LYS A 126 12.77 9.64 14.46
N GLU A 127 11.82 8.72 14.49
CA GLU A 127 11.78 7.59 13.56
C GLU A 127 11.57 8.05 12.11
N THR A 128 10.66 9.01 11.87
CA THR A 128 10.47 9.55 10.52
C THR A 128 11.73 10.24 9.97
N LYS A 129 12.52 10.89 10.84
CA LYS A 129 13.82 11.48 10.44
C LYS A 129 14.85 10.41 10.09
N ILE A 130 14.89 9.31 10.84
CA ILE A 130 15.77 8.17 10.52
C ILE A 130 15.40 7.61 9.14
N MET A 131 14.10 7.42 8.88
CA MET A 131 13.62 6.95 7.59
C MET A 131 14.02 7.89 6.44
N GLU A 132 13.83 9.21 6.59
CA GLU A 132 14.19 10.21 5.58
C GLU A 132 15.70 10.24 5.30
N MET A 133 16.54 10.10 6.34
CA MET A 133 18.00 10.22 6.21
C MET A 133 18.69 8.93 5.74
N ALA A 134 18.22 7.77 6.19
CA ALA A 134 18.91 6.50 6.00
C ALA A 134 18.23 5.59 4.96
N CYS A 135 16.91 5.73 4.77
CA CYS A 135 16.11 4.79 3.98
C CYS A 135 15.49 5.40 2.73
N LEU A 136 16.02 6.53 2.27
CA LEU A 136 15.65 7.10 0.99
C LEU A 136 15.99 6.12 -0.14
N ASP A 137 14.97 5.72 -0.89
CA ASP A 137 15.09 4.77 -1.99
C ASP A 137 14.49 5.35 -3.27
N GLU A 138 15.35 5.57 -4.25
CA GLU A 138 14.98 6.04 -5.60
C GLU A 138 15.10 4.94 -6.65
N VAL A 139 15.64 3.77 -6.29
CA VAL A 139 16.01 2.70 -7.24
C VAL A 139 14.89 1.70 -7.38
N ASN A 140 14.35 1.20 -6.26
CA ASN A 140 13.32 0.16 -6.32
C ASN A 140 11.94 0.75 -6.64
N THR A 141 11.00 -0.12 -6.98
CA THR A 141 9.58 0.24 -7.23
C THR A 141 8.68 -0.78 -6.59
N HIS A 142 7.41 -0.41 -6.34
CA HIS A 142 6.36 -1.33 -5.93
C HIS A 142 6.76 -2.17 -4.70
N CYS A 143 6.59 -3.49 -4.74
CA CYS A 143 6.80 -4.39 -3.61
C CYS A 143 8.28 -4.46 -3.19
N GLU A 144 9.17 -4.35 -4.17
CA GLU A 144 10.62 -4.34 -4.00
C GLU A 144 11.07 -3.10 -3.23
N ALA A 145 10.45 -1.95 -3.49
CA ALA A 145 10.67 -0.73 -2.72
C ALA A 145 10.18 -0.87 -1.27
N GLY A 146 9.06 -1.56 -1.06
CA GLY A 146 8.57 -1.92 0.28
C GLY A 146 9.54 -2.79 1.05
N TYR A 147 10.02 -3.85 0.42
CA TYR A 147 10.94 -4.79 1.03
C TYR A 147 12.32 -4.16 1.30
N ALA A 148 12.83 -3.33 0.39
CA ALA A 148 14.05 -2.56 0.60
C ALA A 148 13.91 -1.60 1.78
N MET A 149 12.80 -0.85 1.83
CA MET A 149 12.47 0.03 2.96
C MET A 149 12.41 -0.73 4.28
N MET A 150 11.69 -1.85 4.33
CA MET A 150 11.56 -2.66 5.55
C MET A 150 12.94 -3.10 6.08
N LYS A 151 13.82 -3.60 5.21
CA LYS A 151 15.18 -3.97 5.60
C LYS A 151 15.97 -2.78 6.15
N CYS A 152 15.91 -1.64 5.47
CA CYS A 152 16.61 -0.44 5.92
C CYS A 152 16.08 0.05 7.29
N VAL A 153 14.76 0.05 7.47
CA VAL A 153 14.12 0.44 8.73
C VAL A 153 14.54 -0.52 9.84
N LEU A 154 14.50 -1.84 9.63
CA LEU A 154 14.99 -2.81 10.62
C LEU A 154 16.48 -2.65 10.94
N GLU A 155 17.28 -2.14 10.02
CA GLU A 155 18.70 -1.88 10.23
C GLU A 155 18.98 -0.57 10.97
N ASN A 156 18.15 0.46 10.81
CA ASN A 156 18.45 1.82 11.28
C ASN A 156 17.52 2.34 12.39
N SER A 157 16.29 1.84 12.48
CA SER A 157 15.29 2.27 13.47
C SER A 157 15.42 1.46 14.77
N PRO A 158 15.73 2.10 15.92
CA PRO A 158 15.68 1.44 17.21
C PRO A 158 14.27 0.92 17.52
N MET A 159 13.23 1.70 17.23
CA MET A 159 11.84 1.29 17.42
C MET A 159 11.52 0.00 16.66
N ALA A 160 11.89 -0.07 15.37
CA ALA A 160 11.59 -1.26 14.56
C ALA A 160 12.36 -2.49 15.05
N LYS A 161 13.62 -2.32 15.48
CA LYS A 161 14.41 -3.41 16.08
C LYS A 161 13.78 -3.92 17.36
N ASP A 162 13.37 -3.02 18.24
CA ASP A 162 12.75 -3.39 19.52
C ASP A 162 11.40 -4.09 19.28
N MET A 163 10.59 -3.58 18.35
CA MET A 163 9.33 -4.20 17.97
C MET A 163 9.53 -5.61 17.39
N ALA A 164 10.47 -5.77 16.46
CA ALA A 164 10.80 -7.07 15.87
C ALA A 164 11.29 -8.07 16.92
N LYS A 165 12.20 -7.63 17.81
CA LYS A 165 12.72 -8.45 18.91
C LYS A 165 11.60 -8.89 19.86
N ASN A 166 10.75 -7.97 20.28
CA ASN A 166 9.67 -8.26 21.22
C ASN A 166 8.63 -9.20 20.59
N TYR A 167 8.32 -9.02 19.31
CA TYR A 167 7.42 -9.91 18.57
C TYR A 167 7.99 -11.33 18.48
N LEU A 168 9.26 -11.49 18.10
CA LEU A 168 9.90 -12.80 18.00
C LEU A 168 9.96 -13.50 19.36
N ALA A 169 10.31 -12.77 20.43
CA ALA A 169 10.32 -13.31 21.79
C ALA A 169 8.93 -13.77 22.24
N ALA A 170 7.88 -13.00 21.96
CA ALA A 170 6.50 -13.38 22.27
C ALA A 170 6.08 -14.64 21.50
N ARG A 171 6.42 -14.74 20.21
CA ARG A 171 6.13 -15.91 19.37
C ARG A 171 6.84 -17.17 19.88
N GLU A 172 8.11 -17.06 20.26
CA GLU A 172 8.85 -18.18 20.86
C GLU A 172 8.21 -18.64 22.18
N SER A 173 7.75 -17.70 23.01
CA SER A 173 7.10 -18.04 24.29
C SER A 173 5.78 -18.80 24.10
N LEU A 174 5.00 -18.46 23.06
CA LEU A 174 3.76 -19.17 22.73
C LEU A 174 4.04 -20.59 22.24
N ASN A 175 5.00 -20.74 21.31
CA ASN A 175 5.37 -22.05 20.78
C ASN A 175 5.96 -22.98 21.85
N ASN A 176 6.67 -22.44 22.84
CA ASN A 176 7.22 -23.22 23.95
C ASN A 176 6.18 -23.51 25.05
N GLY A 177 5.17 -22.64 25.22
CA GLY A 177 4.06 -22.83 26.16
C GLY A 177 3.09 -23.97 25.78
N ASP A 178 2.94 -24.25 24.48
CA ASP A 178 2.12 -25.36 23.98
C ASP A 178 2.81 -26.74 24.13
N SER A 179 4.05 -26.80 24.62
CA SER A 179 4.78 -28.06 24.85
C SER A 179 4.64 -28.63 26.28
N ILE A 180 3.79 -28.02 27.12
CA ILE A 180 3.53 -28.47 28.50
C ILE A 180 2.02 -28.59 28.75
N THR A 181 1.31 -29.47 28.03
CA THR A 181 -0.03 -29.95 28.44
C THR A 181 -0.35 -31.36 27.91
N GLU A 182 0.57 -32.32 27.96
CA GLU A 182 0.19 -33.75 27.84
C GLU A 182 1.12 -34.62 28.71
N GLU A 183 0.95 -34.56 30.03
CA GLU A 183 1.20 -35.69 30.95
C GLU A 183 0.75 -35.25 32.36
N ASP A 184 -0.48 -35.60 32.71
CA ASP A 184 -0.89 -36.07 34.05
C ASP A 184 -2.42 -36.01 34.18
N ASN A 185 -3.07 -37.11 33.80
CA ASN A 185 -4.34 -37.59 34.36
C ASN A 185 -4.29 -39.12 34.44
#